data_AF-A0A1V5X1X2-F1
#
_entry.id   AF-A0A1V5X1X2-F1
#
_cell.length_a   1.000
_cell.length_b   1.000
_cell.length_c   1.000
_cell.angle_alpha   90.00
_cell.angle_beta   90.00
_cell.angle_gamma   90.00
#
_symmetry.space_group_name_H-M   'P 1'
#
loop_
_entity.id
_entity.type
_entity.pdbx_description
1 polymer ?
#
loop_
_entity_poly.entity_id
_entity_poly.type
_entity_poly.pdbx_seq_one_letter_code
_entity_poly.pdbx_strand_id
1 'polypeptide(L)'
;MKLRTTIWIAAGIASLSMGCKGSPASPFNQLQEQPIMVYRLQNNQQPVATTTPGTATTPSLIPGLPGLPIPPEFQPQVQQAQSMICQMLPPGVPGCPTAGSPTTQPVITPATPMFEGYAILGQSQVMDPKMREEIIDIFGYEKSFSSRKSPCMYPEFGMAFGSGQTANLLISYSCNQVQPRNFQWPHGDTGMTDKTVKNLNSIIQRLFGGG
;
A
#
# COMPACT_ATOMS: atom_id res chain seq x y z
N MET A 1 -6.83 67.04 16.48
CA MET A 1 -6.88 65.57 16.41
C MET A 1 -8.13 65.15 15.64
N LYS A 2 -7.99 64.69 14.39
CA LYS A 2 -9.10 64.16 13.57
C LYS A 2 -8.78 62.71 13.21
N LEU A 3 -9.63 61.81 13.70
CA LEU A 3 -9.50 60.36 13.67
C LEU A 3 -9.73 59.85 12.24
N ARG A 4 -8.75 59.14 11.67
CA ARG A 4 -8.87 58.49 10.35
C ARG A 4 -9.49 57.11 10.53
N THR A 5 -10.69 56.92 9.99
CA THR A 5 -11.42 55.65 9.98
C THR A 5 -11.02 54.86 8.74
N THR A 6 -10.24 53.80 8.92
CA THR A 6 -9.81 52.89 7.85
C THR A 6 -10.87 51.80 7.67
N ILE A 7 -11.56 51.82 6.53
CA ILE A 7 -12.51 50.77 6.13
C ILE A 7 -11.69 49.60 5.57
N TRP A 8 -11.73 48.45 6.25
CA TRP A 8 -11.22 47.18 5.73
C TRP A 8 -12.27 46.57 4.80
N ILE A 9 -11.97 46.49 3.50
CA ILE A 9 -12.73 45.71 2.54
C ILE A 9 -12.31 44.24 2.72
N ALA A 10 -13.17 43.46 3.37
CA ALA A 10 -13.09 42.00 3.34
C ALA A 10 -13.58 41.53 1.96
N ALA A 11 -12.65 41.25 1.05
CA ALA A 11 -12.95 40.65 -0.25
C ALA A 11 -13.34 39.17 -0.03
N GLY A 12 -14.65 38.90 -0.13
CA GLY A 12 -15.20 37.56 -0.23
C GLY A 12 -15.11 37.01 -1.65
N ILE A 13 -14.94 35.68 -1.70
CA ILE A 13 -15.30 34.73 -2.77
C ILE A 13 -14.51 34.82 -4.09
N ALA A 14 -13.54 33.92 -4.21
CA ALA A 14 -13.18 33.30 -5.48
C ALA A 14 -12.96 31.80 -5.26
N SER A 15 -14.05 31.06 -5.08
CA SER A 15 -14.07 29.62 -5.31
C SER A 15 -13.87 29.40 -6.80
N LEU A 16 -12.61 29.40 -7.23
CA LEU A 16 -12.19 29.06 -8.58
C LEU A 16 -12.52 27.59 -8.82
N SER A 17 -13.74 27.31 -9.30
CA SER A 17 -14.02 26.14 -10.12
C SER A 17 -13.27 26.30 -11.44
N MET A 18 -11.94 26.13 -11.39
CA MET A 18 -11.11 25.94 -12.57
C MET A 18 -11.50 24.60 -13.18
N GLY A 19 -12.37 24.64 -14.17
CA GLY A 19 -12.42 23.60 -15.19
C GLY A 19 -11.08 23.57 -15.91
N CYS A 20 -10.12 22.82 -15.37
CA CYS A 20 -8.84 22.52 -16.00
C CYS A 20 -9.05 21.60 -17.20
N LYS A 21 -9.51 22.15 -18.33
CA LYS A 21 -9.28 21.53 -19.64
C LYS A 21 -7.80 21.71 -19.95
N GLY A 22 -6.97 20.72 -19.60
CA GLY A 22 -5.59 20.69 -20.11
C GLY A 22 -4.59 19.78 -19.42
N SER A 23 -4.85 19.27 -18.21
CA SER A 23 -3.91 18.36 -17.53
C SER A 23 -4.63 17.44 -16.56
N PRO A 24 -4.07 16.25 -16.25
CA PRO A 24 -4.57 15.39 -15.19
C PRO A 24 -4.75 16.16 -13.87
N ALA A 25 -5.69 15.75 -13.02
CA ALA A 25 -5.83 16.34 -11.69
C ALA A 25 -4.67 15.94 -10.77
N SER A 26 -4.37 16.75 -9.76
CA SER A 26 -3.35 16.43 -8.74
C SER A 26 -3.75 15.19 -7.92
N PRO A 27 -2.83 14.28 -7.56
CA PRO A 27 -1.38 14.30 -7.80
C PRO A 27 -0.96 13.75 -9.16
N PHE A 28 -1.89 13.24 -9.97
CA PHE A 28 -1.58 12.52 -11.21
C PHE A 28 -0.84 13.37 -12.25
N ASN A 29 -1.01 14.69 -12.25
CA ASN A 29 -0.22 15.57 -13.11
C ASN A 29 1.29 15.51 -12.82
N GLN A 30 1.68 15.27 -11.57
CA GLN A 30 3.09 15.19 -11.14
C GLN A 30 3.66 13.76 -11.26
N LEU A 31 2.78 12.77 -11.44
CA LEU A 31 3.14 11.35 -11.44
C LEU A 31 3.36 10.78 -12.85
N GLN A 32 3.27 11.61 -13.89
CA GLN A 32 3.40 11.20 -15.29
C GLN A 32 4.75 10.54 -15.61
N GLU A 33 5.83 11.03 -15.01
CA GLU A 33 7.18 10.51 -15.23
C GLU A 33 7.61 9.49 -14.16
N GLN A 34 6.78 9.29 -13.14
CA GLN A 34 7.10 8.46 -11.99
C GLN A 34 6.90 6.97 -12.28
N PRO A 35 7.65 6.07 -11.60
CA PRO A 35 7.41 4.65 -11.69
C PRO A 35 6.03 4.31 -11.12
N ILE A 36 5.31 3.42 -11.81
CA ILE A 36 4.04 2.85 -11.34
C ILE A 36 4.25 1.36 -11.11
N MET A 37 3.92 0.90 -9.91
CA MET A 37 3.88 -0.51 -9.53
C MET A 37 2.42 -0.94 -9.38
N VAL A 38 2.07 -2.07 -9.98
CA VAL A 38 0.74 -2.66 -9.87
C VAL A 38 0.85 -3.98 -9.12
N TYR A 39 0.02 -4.13 -8.09
CA TYR A 39 -0.05 -5.30 -7.23
C TYR A 39 -1.38 -6.02 -7.46
N ARG A 40 -1.32 -7.34 -7.61
CA ARG A 40 -2.48 -8.22 -7.50
C ARG A 40 -2.64 -8.59 -6.03
N LEU A 41 -3.80 -8.29 -5.46
CA LEU A 41 -4.04 -8.41 -4.04
C LEU A 41 -4.93 -9.62 -3.73
N GLN A 42 -4.70 -10.23 -2.56
CA GLN A 42 -5.57 -11.24 -2.03
C GLN A 42 -6.77 -10.58 -1.36
N ASN A 43 -7.95 -10.72 -1.95
CA ASN A 43 -9.21 -10.16 -1.47
C ASN A 43 -9.69 -10.74 -0.11
N ASN A 44 -9.02 -11.78 0.41
CA ASN A 44 -9.40 -12.54 1.61
C ASN A 44 -8.49 -12.24 2.81
N GLN A 45 -8.48 -10.99 3.29
CA GLN A 45 -7.97 -10.71 4.63
C GLN A 45 -9.09 -10.13 5.48
N GLN A 46 -9.51 -10.91 6.49
CA GLN A 46 -10.14 -10.34 7.68
C GLN A 46 -9.29 -9.13 8.11
N PRO A 47 -9.89 -7.99 8.51
CA PRO A 47 -9.12 -6.84 8.93
C PRO A 47 -8.14 -7.28 10.02
N VAL A 48 -6.85 -7.35 9.67
CA VAL A 48 -5.80 -7.43 10.67
C VAL A 48 -5.89 -6.11 11.41
N ALA A 49 -6.27 -6.20 12.68
CA ALA A 49 -6.37 -5.03 13.54
C ALA A 49 -5.09 -4.21 13.38
N THR A 50 -5.24 -2.95 12.98
CA THR A 50 -4.18 -1.94 13.09
C THR A 50 -3.67 -1.98 14.52
N THR A 51 -2.48 -2.53 14.73
CA THR A 51 -1.77 -2.39 15.99
C THR A 51 -1.45 -0.91 16.14
N THR A 52 -2.26 -0.24 16.95
CA THR A 52 -1.98 1.09 17.48
C THR A 52 -0.62 1.03 18.19
N PRO A 53 0.30 1.99 17.96
CA PRO A 53 1.53 2.05 18.73
C PRO A 53 1.20 2.35 20.19
N GLY A 54 1.52 1.41 21.07
CA GLY A 54 1.48 1.60 22.52
C GLY A 54 0.41 0.77 23.22
N THR A 55 0.74 -0.47 23.58
CA THR A 55 1.08 -0.79 24.97
C THR A 55 1.82 -2.12 24.97
N ALA A 56 3.07 -2.10 25.41
CA ALA A 56 3.88 -3.30 25.56
C ALA A 56 3.21 -4.27 26.54
N THR A 57 2.92 -5.48 26.07
CA THR A 57 2.76 -6.63 26.94
C THR A 57 3.72 -7.72 26.50
N THR A 58 4.81 -7.77 27.28
CA THR A 58 5.68 -8.93 27.56
C THR A 58 6.51 -9.53 26.41
N PRO A 59 7.82 -9.21 26.37
CA PRO A 59 8.76 -9.74 25.38
C PRO A 59 9.15 -11.18 25.68
N SER A 60 9.24 -11.99 24.62
CA SER A 60 9.84 -13.33 24.64
C SER A 60 11.26 -13.26 25.17
N LEU A 61 11.47 -13.90 26.32
CA LEU A 61 12.74 -14.00 27.02
C LEU A 61 13.66 -14.99 26.30
N ILE A 62 14.82 -14.52 25.88
CA ILE A 62 16.01 -15.35 25.67
C ILE A 62 16.53 -15.70 27.07
N PRO A 63 16.69 -16.98 27.45
CA PRO A 63 17.31 -17.33 28.73
C PRO A 63 18.78 -16.90 28.72
N GLY A 64 19.12 -15.77 29.35
CA GLY A 64 20.49 -15.51 29.82
C GLY A 64 21.13 -14.14 29.59
N LEU A 65 20.61 -13.24 28.74
CA LEU A 65 21.25 -11.91 28.56
C LEU A 65 20.23 -10.76 28.39
N PRO A 66 20.30 -9.70 29.22
CA PRO A 66 19.38 -8.58 29.14
C PRO A 66 19.86 -7.50 28.15
N GLY A 67 18.97 -7.08 27.25
CA GLY A 67 18.73 -5.64 27.11
C GLY A 67 19.17 -4.90 25.84
N LEU A 68 19.46 -5.56 24.71
CA LEU A 68 19.70 -4.84 23.44
C LEU A 68 18.80 -5.36 22.31
N PRO A 69 17.94 -4.50 21.71
CA PRO A 69 17.15 -4.86 20.54
C PRO A 69 18.09 -5.08 19.35
N ILE A 70 18.04 -6.28 18.77
CA ILE A 70 18.78 -6.60 17.55
C ILE A 70 18.08 -5.92 16.38
N PRO A 71 18.77 -5.07 15.59
CA PRO A 71 18.18 -4.44 14.41
C PRO A 71 17.72 -5.50 13.40
N PRO A 72 16.60 -5.28 12.68
CA PRO A 72 16.00 -6.28 11.79
C PRO A 72 16.93 -6.73 10.65
N GLU A 73 17.92 -5.92 10.27
CA GLU A 73 18.91 -6.29 9.26
C GLU A 73 19.86 -7.42 9.69
N PHE A 74 20.04 -7.65 10.99
CA PHE A 74 20.99 -8.65 11.52
C PHE A 74 20.35 -10.01 11.85
N GLN A 75 19.03 -10.16 11.72
CA GLN A 75 18.33 -11.42 11.99
C GLN A 75 18.81 -12.63 11.18
N PRO A 76 19.09 -12.55 9.86
CA PRO A 76 19.56 -13.72 9.12
C PRO A 76 20.96 -14.21 9.56
N GLN A 77 21.83 -13.30 10.00
CA GLN A 77 23.17 -13.66 10.51
C GLN A 77 23.12 -14.37 11.86
N VAL A 78 22.19 -13.99 12.75
CA VAL A 78 22.02 -14.64 14.06
C VAL A 78 21.59 -16.10 13.89
N GLN A 79 20.73 -16.39 12.92
CA GLN A 79 20.21 -17.74 12.70
C GLN A 79 21.30 -18.69 12.19
N GLN A 80 22.18 -18.22 11.30
CA GLN A 80 23.34 -19.00 10.84
C GLN A 80 24.36 -19.23 11.97
N ALA A 81 24.59 -18.24 12.82
CA ALA A 81 25.50 -18.35 13.96
C ALA A 81 25.02 -19.39 14.99
N GLN A 82 23.71 -19.46 15.26
CA GLN A 82 23.15 -20.43 16.21
C GLN A 82 23.32 -21.88 15.74
N SER A 83 23.16 -22.15 14.45
CA SER A 83 23.35 -23.50 13.88
C SER A 83 24.81 -23.99 13.92
N MET A 84 25.80 -23.10 13.89
CA MET A 84 27.21 -23.49 14.09
C MET A 84 27.54 -23.71 15.56
N ILE A 85 26.98 -22.91 16.46
CA ILE A 85 27.21 -23.06 17.91
C ILE A 85 26.65 -24.40 18.42
N CYS A 86 25.45 -24.82 18.01
CA CYS A 86 24.89 -26.13 18.41
C CYS A 86 25.68 -27.34 17.84
N GLN A 87 26.53 -27.16 16.81
CA GLN A 87 27.36 -28.24 16.27
C GLN A 87 28.69 -28.43 17.02
N MET A 88 29.17 -27.42 17.74
CA MET A 88 30.39 -27.52 18.54
C MET A 88 30.15 -27.79 20.03
N LEU A 89 28.90 -27.78 20.51
CA LEU A 89 28.60 -28.04 21.92
C LEU A 89 28.27 -29.52 22.19
N PRO A 90 28.79 -30.09 23.29
CA PRO A 90 28.54 -31.48 23.66
C PRO A 90 27.05 -31.71 23.99
N PRO A 91 26.52 -32.91 23.69
CA PRO A 91 25.11 -33.23 23.87
C PRO A 91 24.71 -33.12 25.35
N GLY A 92 23.71 -32.27 25.64
CA GLY A 92 23.17 -32.07 26.99
C GLY A 92 22.95 -30.61 27.40
N VAL A 93 23.30 -29.63 26.55
CA VAL A 93 23.03 -28.21 26.87
C VAL A 93 21.56 -27.83 26.61
N PRO A 94 20.86 -27.21 27.59
CA PRO A 94 19.49 -26.75 27.44
C PRO A 94 19.39 -25.68 26.34
N GLY A 95 18.65 -25.97 25.26
CA GLY A 95 18.38 -25.02 24.19
C GLY A 95 18.64 -25.52 22.77
N CYS A 96 19.31 -26.66 22.58
CA CYS A 96 19.37 -27.34 21.26
C CYS A 96 18.30 -28.45 21.22
N PRO A 97 17.44 -28.52 20.19
CA PRO A 97 16.31 -29.45 20.14
C PRO A 97 16.78 -30.91 19.96
N THR A 98 16.36 -31.79 20.87
CA THR A 98 16.56 -33.24 20.78
C THR A 98 15.58 -33.84 19.77
N ALA A 99 16.08 -34.68 18.86
CA ALA A 99 15.26 -35.41 17.90
C ALA A 99 14.31 -36.37 18.63
N GLY A 100 13.00 -36.09 18.64
CA GLY A 100 12.01 -37.04 19.15
C GLY A 100 10.67 -36.51 19.65
N SER A 101 10.47 -35.19 19.78
CA SER A 101 9.19 -34.64 20.28
C SER A 101 8.51 -33.75 19.25
N PRO A 102 7.20 -33.88 19.00
CA PRO A 102 6.45 -32.94 18.18
C PRO A 102 6.28 -31.64 18.97
N THR A 103 7.32 -30.81 18.97
CA THR A 103 7.18 -29.40 19.33
C THR A 103 6.36 -28.75 18.23
N THR A 104 5.19 -28.25 18.61
CA THR A 104 4.46 -27.23 17.86
C THR A 104 5.36 -26.01 17.77
N GLN A 105 6.32 -26.04 16.84
CA GLN A 105 7.06 -24.87 16.43
C GLN A 105 6.02 -23.85 15.97
N PRO A 106 6.08 -22.59 16.42
CA PRO A 106 5.47 -21.53 15.67
C PRO A 106 6.09 -21.61 14.29
N VAL A 107 5.30 -22.05 13.31
CA VAL A 107 5.68 -21.95 11.91
C VAL A 107 5.85 -20.46 11.68
N ILE A 108 7.10 -20.01 11.64
CA ILE A 108 7.42 -18.66 11.18
C ILE A 108 7.19 -18.71 9.67
N THR A 109 5.93 -18.60 9.25
CA THR A 109 5.61 -18.35 7.86
C THR A 109 6.36 -17.07 7.48
N PRO A 110 7.14 -17.06 6.37
CA PRO A 110 7.72 -15.82 5.89
C PRO A 110 6.61 -14.77 5.80
N ALA A 111 6.86 -13.58 6.36
CA ALA A 111 5.90 -12.49 6.33
C ALA A 111 5.48 -12.29 4.87
N THR A 112 4.22 -12.61 4.56
CA THR A 112 3.70 -12.46 3.20
C THR A 112 3.77 -10.98 2.85
N PRO A 113 4.39 -10.59 1.73
CA PRO A 113 4.50 -9.18 1.37
C PRO A 113 3.10 -8.56 1.30
N MET A 114 2.93 -7.39 1.89
CA MET A 114 1.64 -6.71 2.00
C MET A 114 1.67 -5.35 1.33
N PHE A 115 0.54 -4.95 0.73
CA PHE A 115 0.30 -3.61 0.22
C PHE A 115 -0.96 -3.06 0.90
N GLU A 116 -0.83 -1.96 1.65
CA GLU A 116 -1.95 -1.31 2.36
C GLU A 116 -2.77 -2.26 3.27
N GLY A 117 -2.12 -3.30 3.80
CA GLY A 117 -2.75 -4.31 4.65
C GLY A 117 -3.32 -5.53 3.90
N TYR A 118 -3.08 -5.65 2.60
CA TYR A 118 -3.49 -6.79 1.76
C TYR A 118 -2.29 -7.59 1.29
N ALA A 119 -2.34 -8.92 1.43
CA ALA A 119 -1.33 -9.82 0.90
C ALA A 119 -1.19 -9.68 -0.62
N ILE A 120 0.06 -9.56 -1.10
CA ILE A 120 0.39 -9.41 -2.51
C ILE A 120 0.52 -10.81 -3.13
N LEU A 121 -0.32 -11.11 -4.11
CA LEU A 121 -0.28 -12.33 -4.92
C LEU A 121 0.68 -12.21 -6.11
N GLY A 122 0.90 -11.00 -6.59
CA GLY A 122 1.79 -10.71 -7.70
C GLY A 122 2.06 -9.22 -7.82
N GLN A 123 3.18 -8.86 -8.42
CA GLN A 123 3.55 -7.47 -8.68
C GLN A 123 4.07 -7.33 -10.11
N SER A 124 3.76 -6.22 -10.76
CA SER A 124 4.22 -5.90 -12.10
C SER A 124 4.52 -4.41 -12.17
N GLN A 125 5.66 -4.05 -12.76
CA GLN A 125 6.05 -2.67 -12.95
C GLN A 125 5.61 -2.19 -14.33
N VAL A 126 5.02 -0.99 -14.39
CA VAL A 126 4.60 -0.39 -15.66
C VAL A 126 5.83 0.19 -16.37
N MET A 127 6.39 -0.61 -17.28
CA MET A 127 7.54 -0.24 -18.11
C MET A 127 7.16 0.62 -19.32
N ASP A 128 5.98 0.35 -19.90
CA ASP A 128 5.54 0.98 -21.14
C ASP A 128 5.03 2.41 -20.89
N PRO A 129 5.59 3.44 -21.54
CA PRO A 129 5.21 4.83 -21.32
C PRO A 129 3.77 5.11 -21.77
N LYS A 130 3.27 4.47 -22.83
CA LYS A 130 1.89 4.64 -23.28
C LYS A 130 0.90 4.06 -22.27
N MET A 131 1.22 2.91 -21.69
CA MET A 131 0.44 2.31 -20.61
C MET A 131 0.42 3.21 -19.37
N ARG A 132 1.54 3.85 -19.05
CA ARG A 132 1.61 4.84 -17.97
C ARG A 132 0.70 6.04 -18.24
N GLU A 133 0.76 6.60 -19.45
CA GLU A 133 -0.14 7.68 -19.87
C GLU A 133 -1.61 7.26 -19.79
N GLU A 134 -1.94 6.03 -20.21
CA GLU A 134 -3.30 5.49 -20.12
C GLU A 134 -3.79 5.39 -18.68
N ILE A 135 -2.94 4.91 -17.77
CA ILE A 135 -3.22 4.88 -16.33
C ILE A 135 -3.47 6.30 -15.80
N ILE A 136 -2.61 7.25 -16.17
CA ILE A 136 -2.74 8.65 -15.75
C ILE A 136 -4.01 9.31 -16.36
N ASP A 137 -4.41 9.01 -17.59
CA ASP A 137 -5.69 9.52 -18.16
C ASP A 137 -6.88 8.91 -17.42
N ILE A 138 -6.82 7.63 -17.05
CA ILE A 138 -7.89 6.99 -16.29
C ILE A 138 -8.05 7.65 -14.93
N PHE A 139 -6.99 7.74 -14.13
CA PHE A 139 -7.08 8.26 -12.77
C PHE A 139 -7.03 9.79 -12.68
N GLY A 140 -6.54 10.46 -13.71
CA GLY A 140 -6.35 11.90 -13.76
C GLY A 140 -7.58 12.70 -14.18
N TYR A 141 -8.60 12.06 -14.76
CA TYR A 141 -9.78 12.77 -15.26
C TYR A 141 -11.07 12.25 -14.65
N GLU A 142 -11.91 13.19 -14.18
CA GLU A 142 -13.21 12.91 -13.56
C GLU A 142 -14.16 12.12 -14.48
N LYS A 143 -14.04 12.27 -15.81
CA LYS A 143 -14.81 11.53 -16.83
C LYS A 143 -14.73 10.00 -16.67
N SER A 144 -13.69 9.51 -16.01
CA SER A 144 -13.46 8.09 -15.75
C SER A 144 -14.25 7.57 -14.54
N PHE A 145 -14.84 8.48 -13.76
CA PHE A 145 -15.54 8.18 -12.53
C PHE A 145 -17.01 8.57 -12.59
N SER A 146 -17.81 7.92 -11.76
CA SER A 146 -19.23 8.14 -11.60
C SER A 146 -19.65 7.78 -10.19
N SER A 147 -20.84 8.24 -9.79
CA SER A 147 -21.44 7.90 -8.50
C SER A 147 -21.89 6.44 -8.38
N ARG A 148 -21.82 5.65 -9.46
CA ARG A 148 -22.22 4.22 -9.46
C ARG A 148 -21.15 3.35 -8.81
N LYS A 149 -21.32 3.06 -7.52
CA LYS A 149 -20.49 2.11 -6.77
C LYS A 149 -21.31 1.35 -5.74
N SER A 150 -20.79 0.21 -5.31
CA SER A 150 -21.34 -0.57 -4.21
C SER A 150 -20.70 -0.11 -2.88
N PRO A 151 -21.39 -0.23 -1.73
CA PRO A 151 -20.87 0.20 -0.43
C PRO A 151 -19.79 -0.73 0.16
N CYS A 152 -19.24 -1.65 -0.63
CA CYS A 152 -18.23 -2.62 -0.20
C CYS A 152 -16.81 -2.18 -0.60
N MET A 153 -15.78 -2.77 -0.01
CA MET A 153 -14.40 -2.59 -0.47
C MET A 153 -13.64 -3.91 -0.43
N TYR A 154 -13.44 -4.47 -1.61
CA TYR A 154 -12.82 -5.77 -1.84
C TYR A 154 -11.73 -5.59 -2.90
N PRO A 155 -10.54 -5.09 -2.52
CA PRO A 155 -9.53 -4.72 -3.51
C PRO A 155 -8.88 -5.96 -4.10
N GLU A 156 -9.01 -6.13 -5.40
CA GLU A 156 -8.29 -7.16 -6.16
C GLU A 156 -6.95 -6.63 -6.67
N PHE A 157 -6.80 -5.30 -6.76
CA PHE A 157 -5.56 -4.68 -7.23
C PHE A 157 -5.17 -3.46 -6.39
N GLY A 158 -3.86 -3.25 -6.29
CA GLY A 158 -3.25 -2.04 -5.75
C GLY A 158 -2.38 -1.37 -6.81
N MET A 159 -2.30 -0.05 -6.81
CA MET A 159 -1.33 0.68 -7.61
C MET A 159 -0.57 1.66 -6.72
N ALA A 160 0.76 1.64 -6.80
CA ALA A 160 1.62 2.62 -6.18
C ALA A 160 2.26 3.49 -7.24
N PHE A 161 2.17 4.79 -7.05
CA PHE A 161 2.78 5.80 -7.90
C PHE A 161 3.96 6.43 -7.16
N GLY A 162 5.05 6.71 -7.88
CA GLY A 162 6.22 7.36 -7.30
C GLY A 162 7.20 6.40 -6.63
N SER A 163 8.46 6.79 -6.62
CA SER A 163 9.46 6.15 -5.76
C SER A 163 9.08 6.40 -4.30
N GLY A 164 8.77 5.33 -3.55
CA GLY A 164 8.31 5.44 -2.16
C GLY A 164 6.80 5.52 -1.98
N GLN A 165 5.99 5.19 -3.01
CA GLN A 165 4.54 5.01 -2.87
C GLN A 165 3.81 6.28 -2.41
N THR A 166 4.11 7.40 -3.06
CA THR A 166 3.61 8.74 -2.68
C THR A 166 2.12 8.92 -2.93
N ALA A 167 1.54 8.15 -3.85
CA ALA A 167 0.10 8.01 -4.03
C ALA A 167 -0.23 6.54 -4.23
N ASN A 168 -1.08 5.99 -3.38
CA ASN A 168 -1.49 4.59 -3.44
C ASN A 168 -2.98 4.48 -3.75
N LEU A 169 -3.34 3.57 -4.65
CA LEU A 169 -4.72 3.29 -5.01
C LEU A 169 -5.04 1.83 -4.74
N LEU A 170 -6.22 1.58 -4.18
CA LEU A 170 -6.84 0.27 -4.14
C LEU A 170 -7.98 0.27 -5.15
N ILE A 171 -8.05 -0.77 -5.98
CA ILE A 171 -9.05 -0.93 -7.04
C ILE A 171 -9.90 -2.14 -6.68
N SER A 172 -11.20 -1.91 -6.57
CA SER A 172 -12.20 -2.96 -6.36
C SER A 172 -13.11 -3.06 -7.58
N TYR A 173 -12.92 -4.08 -8.42
CA TYR A 173 -13.83 -4.38 -9.52
C TYR A 173 -15.18 -4.90 -9.01
N SER A 174 -15.16 -5.73 -7.96
CA SER A 174 -16.37 -6.28 -7.34
C SER A 174 -17.29 -5.19 -6.78
N CYS A 175 -16.71 -4.11 -6.26
CA CYS A 175 -17.45 -2.97 -5.72
C CYS A 175 -17.56 -1.79 -6.70
N ASN A 176 -17.00 -1.93 -7.89
CA ASN A 176 -16.90 -0.90 -8.92
C ASN A 176 -16.36 0.44 -8.41
N GLN A 177 -15.29 0.43 -7.62
CA GLN A 177 -14.73 1.66 -7.06
C GLN A 177 -13.21 1.63 -6.87
N VAL A 178 -12.65 2.82 -6.73
CA VAL A 178 -11.26 3.06 -6.35
C VAL A 178 -11.20 3.72 -4.98
N GLN A 179 -10.18 3.40 -4.20
CA GLN A 179 -9.94 4.02 -2.90
C GLN A 179 -8.52 4.57 -2.84
N PRO A 180 -8.35 5.88 -2.63
CA PRO A 180 -7.04 6.47 -2.44
C PRO A 180 -6.49 6.22 -1.04
N ARG A 181 -5.18 6.10 -0.98
CA ARG A 181 -4.38 5.84 0.21
C ARG A 181 -3.21 6.82 0.22
N ASN A 182 -3.06 7.51 1.35
CA ASN A 182 -1.98 8.47 1.60
C ASN A 182 -2.02 9.73 0.70
N PHE A 183 -3.12 10.00 0.01
CA PHE A 183 -3.35 11.27 -0.70
C PHE A 183 -4.85 11.62 -0.79
N GLN A 184 -5.15 12.87 -1.09
CA GLN A 184 -6.52 13.36 -1.27
C GLN A 184 -7.05 13.05 -2.67
N TRP A 185 -8.21 12.41 -2.77
CA TRP A 185 -8.86 12.18 -4.05
C TRP A 185 -9.22 13.50 -4.74
N PRO A 186 -8.83 13.72 -6.01
CA PRO A 186 -9.13 14.96 -6.70
C PRO A 186 -10.53 15.04 -7.32
N HIS A 187 -11.25 13.91 -7.43
CA HIS A 187 -12.55 13.86 -8.11
C HIS A 187 -13.71 13.80 -7.12
N GLY A 188 -14.91 14.19 -7.55
CA GLY A 188 -16.11 14.11 -6.69
C GLY A 188 -16.56 12.68 -6.41
N ASP A 189 -16.29 11.77 -7.35
CA ASP A 189 -16.74 10.38 -7.31
C ASP A 189 -15.57 9.39 -7.39
N THR A 190 -15.78 8.19 -6.82
CA THR A 190 -14.81 7.08 -6.82
C THR A 190 -15.32 5.84 -7.55
N GLY A 191 -16.58 5.82 -7.98
CA GLY A 191 -17.12 4.69 -8.74
C GLY A 191 -16.57 4.71 -10.16
N MET A 192 -16.23 3.56 -10.73
CA MET A 192 -15.66 3.50 -12.08
C MET A 192 -16.77 3.46 -13.14
N THR A 193 -16.55 4.11 -14.29
CA THR A 193 -17.45 3.90 -15.45
C THR A 193 -17.17 2.56 -16.14
N ASP A 194 -18.10 2.04 -16.95
CA ASP A 194 -17.88 0.81 -17.71
C ASP A 194 -16.66 0.91 -18.64
N LYS A 195 -16.42 2.10 -19.20
CA LYS A 195 -15.25 2.39 -20.03
C LYS A 195 -13.96 2.29 -19.21
N THR A 196 -13.95 2.84 -18.01
CA THR A 196 -12.83 2.77 -17.08
C THR A 196 -12.52 1.33 -16.69
N VAL A 197 -13.54 0.55 -16.33
CA VAL A 197 -13.38 -0.88 -16.00
C VAL A 197 -12.79 -1.65 -17.17
N LYS A 198 -13.30 -1.44 -18.39
CA LYS A 198 -12.78 -2.08 -19.60
C LYS A 198 -11.31 -1.73 -19.87
N ASN A 199 -10.96 -0.46 -19.77
CA ASN A 199 -9.59 0.01 -20.00
C ASN A 199 -8.63 -0.52 -18.94
N LEU A 200 -9.00 -0.46 -17.66
CA LEU A 200 -8.19 -1.02 -16.58
C LEU A 200 -8.00 -2.53 -16.73
N ASN A 201 -9.04 -3.28 -17.09
CA ASN A 201 -8.90 -4.72 -17.34
C ASN A 201 -7.91 -5.01 -18.49
N SER A 202 -7.99 -4.24 -19.58
CA SER A 202 -7.01 -4.34 -20.69
C SER A 202 -5.57 -4.09 -20.22
N ILE A 203 -5.35 -3.07 -19.38
CA ILE A 203 -4.03 -2.78 -18.79
C ILE A 203 -3.55 -3.95 -17.92
N ILE A 204 -4.41 -4.47 -17.04
CA ILE A 204 -4.07 -5.59 -16.15
C ILE A 204 -3.73 -6.86 -16.94
N GLN A 205 -4.50 -7.17 -17.98
CA GLN A 205 -4.24 -8.31 -18.87
C GLN A 205 -2.86 -8.20 -19.53
N ARG A 206 -2.51 -7.01 -20.03
CA ARG A 206 -1.18 -6.73 -20.61
C ARG A 206 -0.05 -6.83 -19.58
N LEU A 207 -0.29 -6.45 -18.32
CA LEU A 207 0.71 -6.47 -17.25
C LEU A 207 1.00 -7.87 -16.69
N PHE A 208 -0.02 -8.74 -16.63
CA PHE A 208 0.09 -10.06 -15.99
C PHE A 208 -0.03 -11.23 -16.99
N GLY A 209 -0.07 -10.95 -18.30
CA GLY A 209 -0.08 -11.99 -19.34
C GLY A 209 -1.39 -12.79 -19.44
N GLY A 210 -2.50 -12.23 -18.96
CA GLY A 210 -3.82 -12.86 -19.07
C GLY A 210 -4.46 -12.54 -20.42
N GLY A 211 -4.09 -13.28 -21.45
CA GLY A 211 -4.74 -13.28 -22.78
C GLY A 211 -5.34 -14.64 -23.09
#